data_AF-A0A670KAA4-F1
#
_entry.id   AF-A0A670KAA4-F1
#
_cell.length_a   1.000
_cell.length_b   1.000
_cell.length_c   1.000
_cell.angle_alpha   90.00
_cell.angle_beta   90.00
_cell.angle_gamma   90.00
#
_symmetry.space_group_name_H-M   'P 1'
#
loop_
_entity.id
_entity.type
_entity.pdbx_description
1 polymer ?
#
loop_
_entity_poly.entity_id
_entity_poly.type
_entity_poly.pdbx_seq_one_letter_code
_entity_poly.pdbx_strand_id
1 'polypeptide(L)'
;EYVLNFKRQEAEGTRLQKELRGYLAAIKGMQEASKKLTESLHEVYEPDWYGREDVKVVGEKCDVLWEDFHQKLVDGSLLTLDTYLGQFPDIKNRIAKRSRKLVDYDSARHHLEALQSSKRKDEGRISKAEEEFQKAQKVFEDFNIDLQEELPSLWSRRVGFYVNTFKNISSLEAKFHKEIALLCHKLYEVMSKLGEQHADKAFTILGAPR
;
A
#
# COMPACT_ATOMS: atom_id res chain seq x y z
N GLU A 1 24.16 -9.03 5.70
CA GLU A 1 22.90 -9.65 5.23
C GLU A 1 21.65 -8.85 5.63
N TYR A 2 21.41 -8.54 6.91
CA TYR A 2 20.19 -7.86 7.37
C TYR A 2 19.92 -6.50 6.73
N VAL A 3 20.95 -5.65 6.55
CA VAL A 3 20.79 -4.34 5.90
C VAL A 3 20.40 -4.48 4.41
N LEU A 4 20.87 -5.54 3.73
CA LEU A 4 20.49 -5.80 2.34
C LEU A 4 19.03 -6.23 2.25
N ASN A 5 18.61 -7.14 3.14
CA ASN A 5 17.21 -7.56 3.26
C ASN A 5 16.28 -6.38 3.59
N PHE A 6 16.68 -5.51 4.53
CA PHE A 6 15.96 -4.28 4.86
C PHE A 6 15.75 -3.37 3.64
N LYS A 7 16.81 -3.07 2.89
CA LYS A 7 16.73 -2.24 1.68
C LYS A 7 15.82 -2.86 0.62
N ARG A 8 15.91 -4.18 0.42
CA ARG A 8 15.02 -4.91 -0.49
C ARG A 8 13.57 -4.81 -0.04
N GLN A 9 13.30 -5.03 1.24
CA GLN A 9 11.96 -4.96 1.82
C GLN A 9 11.34 -3.55 1.70
N GLU A 10 12.14 -2.49 1.93
CA GLU A 10 11.75 -1.09 1.73
C GLU A 10 11.33 -0.84 0.27
N ALA A 11 12.16 -1.30 -0.68
CA ALA A 11 11.92 -1.12 -2.10
C ALA A 11 10.68 -1.90 -2.60
N GLU A 12 10.52 -3.15 -2.16
CA GLU A 12 9.36 -3.98 -2.50
C GLU A 12 8.05 -3.37 -1.96
N GLY A 13 8.05 -2.94 -0.69
CA GLY A 13 6.89 -2.28 -0.10
C GLY A 13 6.55 -0.95 -0.78
N THR A 14 7.56 -0.13 -1.11
CA THR A 14 7.37 1.14 -1.82
C THR A 14 6.79 0.92 -3.22
N ARG A 15 7.28 -0.11 -3.93
CA ARG A 15 6.70 -0.50 -5.22
C ARG A 15 5.24 -0.92 -5.05
N LEU A 16 4.93 -1.76 -4.08
CA LEU A 16 3.55 -2.19 -3.82
C LEU A 16 2.63 -0.97 -3.52
N GLN A 17 3.10 0.01 -2.75
CA GLN A 17 2.35 1.23 -2.46
C GLN A 17 2.04 2.03 -3.71
N LYS A 18 3.02 2.16 -4.60
CA LYS A 18 2.83 2.82 -5.90
C LYS A 18 1.75 2.11 -6.73
N GLU A 19 1.84 0.77 -6.85
CA GLU A 19 0.86 0.01 -7.62
C GLU A 19 -0.54 0.06 -7.00
N LEU A 20 -0.66 -0.01 -5.67
CA LEU A 20 -1.95 0.10 -4.98
C LEU A 20 -2.58 1.48 -5.18
N ARG A 21 -1.79 2.56 -5.13
CA ARG A 21 -2.28 3.91 -5.44
C ARG A 21 -2.72 4.04 -6.89
N GLY A 22 -1.98 3.43 -7.82
CA GLY A 22 -2.39 3.35 -9.22
C GLY A 22 -3.71 2.60 -9.40
N TYR A 23 -3.89 1.50 -8.68
CA TYR A 23 -5.13 0.72 -8.68
C TYR A 23 -6.32 1.52 -8.15
N LEU A 24 -6.16 2.23 -7.03
CA LEU A 24 -7.18 3.12 -6.47
C LEU A 24 -7.57 4.24 -7.44
N ALA A 25 -6.59 4.84 -8.12
CA ALA A 25 -6.85 5.85 -9.15
C ALA A 25 -7.64 5.27 -10.33
N ALA A 26 -7.34 4.04 -10.76
CA ALA A 26 -8.10 3.35 -11.80
C ALA A 26 -9.54 3.04 -11.37
N ILE A 27 -9.76 2.66 -10.12
CA ILE A 27 -11.10 2.47 -9.54
C ILE A 27 -11.91 3.77 -9.61
N LYS A 28 -11.32 4.91 -9.20
CA LYS A 28 -11.99 6.22 -9.33
C LYS A 28 -12.29 6.59 -10.77
N GLY A 29 -11.37 6.31 -11.70
CA GLY A 29 -11.60 6.51 -13.12
C GLY A 29 -12.79 5.69 -13.64
N MET A 30 -12.90 4.43 -13.20
CA MET A 30 -14.01 3.54 -13.58
C MET A 30 -15.35 4.01 -12.98
N GLN A 31 -15.37 4.43 -11.71
CA GLN A 31 -16.55 5.02 -11.06
C GLN A 31 -17.10 6.19 -11.89
N GLU A 32 -16.24 7.16 -12.21
CA GLU A 32 -16.63 8.36 -12.96
C GLU A 32 -17.13 8.02 -14.37
N ALA A 33 -16.47 7.10 -15.07
CA ALA A 33 -16.90 6.66 -16.39
C ALA A 33 -18.25 5.92 -16.35
N SER A 34 -18.44 5.03 -15.38
CA SER A 34 -19.70 4.29 -15.17
C SER A 34 -20.85 5.24 -14.85
N LYS A 35 -20.59 6.27 -14.04
CA LYS A 35 -21.57 7.30 -13.68
C LYS A 35 -22.04 8.08 -14.90
N LYS A 36 -21.11 8.67 -15.67
CA LYS A 36 -21.42 9.41 -16.90
C LYS A 36 -22.20 8.58 -17.92
N LEU A 37 -21.83 7.31 -18.08
CA LEU A 37 -22.56 6.41 -18.98
C LEU A 37 -24.01 6.22 -18.54
N THR A 38 -24.25 6.02 -17.25
CA THR A 38 -25.61 5.81 -16.72
C THR A 38 -26.43 7.11 -16.72
N GLU A 39 -25.79 8.25 -16.45
CA GLU A 39 -26.40 9.58 -16.57
C GLU A 39 -26.87 9.84 -18.01
N SER A 40 -26.02 9.55 -19.01
CA SER A 40 -26.39 9.70 -20.42
C SER A 40 -27.59 8.82 -20.82
N LEU A 41 -27.68 7.60 -20.26
CA LEU A 41 -28.84 6.74 -20.46
C LEU A 41 -30.10 7.38 -19.86
N HIS A 42 -30.02 7.90 -18.64
CA HIS A 42 -31.18 8.53 -17.99
C HIS A 42 -31.61 9.84 -18.67
N GLU A 43 -30.68 10.60 -19.26
CA GLU A 43 -30.98 11.83 -20.01
C GLU A 43 -31.81 11.58 -21.27
N VAL A 44 -31.54 10.48 -22.00
CA VAL A 44 -32.30 10.12 -23.21
C VAL A 44 -33.62 9.40 -22.91
N TYR A 45 -33.90 9.12 -21.65
CA TYR A 45 -35.12 8.41 -21.23
C TYR A 45 -36.34 9.34 -21.23
N GLU A 46 -37.33 9.01 -22.05
CA GLU A 46 -38.59 9.75 -22.11
C GLU A 46 -39.47 9.47 -20.87
N PRO A 47 -40.36 10.41 -20.47
CA PRO A 47 -41.17 10.27 -19.25
C PRO A 47 -42.13 9.08 -19.23
N ASP A 48 -42.59 8.60 -20.39
CA ASP A 48 -43.53 7.50 -20.55
C ASP A 48 -42.86 6.12 -20.70
N TRP A 49 -41.53 6.09 -20.77
CA TRP A 49 -40.76 4.86 -20.88
C TRP A 49 -40.69 4.11 -19.56
N TYR A 50 -40.90 2.80 -19.63
CA TYR A 50 -40.83 1.90 -18.49
C TYR A 50 -39.47 1.99 -17.79
N GLY A 51 -39.49 2.16 -16.47
CA GLY A 51 -38.30 2.02 -15.63
C GLY A 51 -37.34 3.20 -15.62
N ARG A 52 -37.78 4.40 -16.05
CA ARG A 52 -36.99 5.64 -15.96
C ARG A 52 -36.38 5.87 -14.58
N GLU A 53 -37.19 5.76 -13.51
CA GLU A 53 -36.71 5.93 -12.14
C GLU A 53 -35.83 4.75 -11.70
N ASP A 54 -36.09 3.53 -12.17
CA ASP A 54 -35.23 2.38 -11.89
C ASP A 54 -33.81 2.58 -12.43
N VAL A 55 -33.65 3.13 -13.66
CA VAL A 55 -32.33 3.44 -14.25
C VAL A 55 -31.57 4.43 -13.38
N LYS A 56 -32.24 5.49 -12.92
CA LYS A 56 -31.65 6.49 -12.03
C LYS A 56 -31.19 5.87 -10.71
N VAL A 57 -32.06 5.08 -10.07
CA VAL A 57 -31.76 4.39 -8.80
C VAL A 57 -30.61 3.39 -8.97
N VAL A 58 -30.51 2.70 -10.11
CA VAL A 58 -29.38 1.82 -10.42
C VAL A 58 -28.09 2.63 -10.48
N GLY A 59 -28.08 3.77 -11.20
CA GLY A 59 -26.91 4.65 -11.29
C GLY A 59 -26.45 5.16 -9.93
N GLU A 60 -27.36 5.66 -9.11
CA GLU A 60 -27.08 6.15 -7.75
C GLU A 60 -26.49 5.03 -6.87
N LYS A 61 -27.07 3.83 -6.90
CA LYS A 61 -26.56 2.69 -6.12
C LYS A 61 -25.21 2.20 -6.62
N CYS A 62 -24.96 2.21 -7.93
CA CYS A 62 -23.65 1.89 -8.49
C CYS A 62 -22.59 2.87 -7.98
N ASP A 63 -22.89 4.18 -7.99
CA ASP A 63 -21.95 5.22 -7.50
C ASP A 63 -21.61 5.00 -6.01
N VAL A 64 -22.62 4.70 -5.19
CA VAL A 64 -22.43 4.38 -3.76
C VAL A 64 -21.54 3.14 -3.55
N LEU A 65 -21.75 2.06 -4.33
CA LEU A 65 -20.93 0.86 -4.22
C LEU A 65 -19.46 1.11 -4.63
N TRP A 66 -19.24 1.88 -5.69
CA TRP A 66 -17.90 2.28 -6.11
C TRP A 66 -17.20 3.13 -5.05
N GLU A 67 -17.91 4.10 -4.47
CA GLU A 67 -17.38 4.96 -3.40
C GLU A 67 -16.98 4.15 -2.17
N ASP A 68 -17.89 3.30 -1.68
CA ASP A 68 -17.64 2.44 -0.51
C ASP A 68 -16.49 1.46 -0.74
N PHE A 69 -16.41 0.84 -1.93
CA PHE A 69 -15.32 -0.05 -2.30
C PHE A 69 -13.97 0.68 -2.29
N HIS A 70 -13.89 1.83 -2.95
CA HIS A 70 -12.68 2.65 -2.98
C HIS A 70 -12.27 3.08 -1.56
N GLN A 71 -13.20 3.62 -0.77
CA GLN A 71 -12.92 4.13 0.56
C GLN A 71 -12.44 3.02 1.50
N LYS A 72 -13.04 1.83 1.44
CA LYS A 72 -12.58 0.68 2.24
C LYS A 72 -11.18 0.20 1.86
N LEU A 73 -10.79 0.28 0.59
CA LEU A 73 -9.43 -0.03 0.18
C LEU A 73 -8.43 1.02 0.70
N VAL A 74 -8.82 2.31 0.72
CA VAL A 74 -8.02 3.39 1.31
C VAL A 74 -7.83 3.16 2.81
N ASP A 75 -8.91 3.00 3.56
CA ASP A 75 -8.89 2.90 5.02
C ASP A 75 -8.33 1.57 5.53
N GLY A 76 -8.45 0.51 4.72
CA GLY A 76 -7.93 -0.82 5.05
C GLY A 76 -6.52 -1.04 4.51
N SER A 77 -6.43 -1.30 3.22
CA SER A 77 -5.21 -1.81 2.58
C SER A 77 -4.13 -0.73 2.45
N LEU A 78 -4.49 0.47 1.98
CA LEU A 78 -3.52 1.55 1.79
C LEU A 78 -3.00 2.08 3.13
N LEU A 79 -3.88 2.34 4.10
CA LEU A 79 -3.48 2.78 5.44
C LEU A 79 -2.53 1.78 6.14
N THR A 80 -2.82 0.49 6.03
CA THR A 80 -1.95 -0.58 6.58
C THR A 80 -0.56 -0.55 5.95
N LEU A 81 -0.49 -0.38 4.63
CA LEU A 81 0.76 -0.29 3.88
C LEU A 81 1.55 0.98 4.21
N ASP A 82 0.88 2.14 4.32
CA ASP A 82 1.49 3.40 4.71
C ASP A 82 2.07 3.30 6.14
N THR A 83 1.33 2.69 7.07
CA THR A 83 1.79 2.46 8.46
C THR A 83 3.01 1.53 8.51
N TYR A 84 3.00 0.45 7.72
CA TYR A 84 4.13 -0.47 7.63
C TYR A 84 5.38 0.20 7.05
N LEU A 85 5.22 0.97 5.97
CA LEU A 85 6.33 1.71 5.36
C LEU A 85 6.84 2.85 6.23
N GLY A 86 5.99 3.42 7.08
CA GLY A 86 6.36 4.47 8.05
C GLY A 86 7.42 4.03 9.07
N GLN A 87 7.67 2.73 9.24
CA GLN A 87 8.72 2.20 10.14
C GLN A 87 10.13 2.35 9.53
N PHE A 88 10.25 2.35 8.20
CA PHE A 88 11.54 2.30 7.52
C PHE A 88 12.43 3.53 7.72
N PRO A 89 11.92 4.79 7.67
CA PRO A 89 12.75 5.97 7.83
C PRO A 89 13.52 6.02 9.16
N ASP A 90 12.88 5.69 10.28
CA ASP A 90 13.54 5.69 11.59
C ASP A 90 14.63 4.61 11.68
N ILE A 91 14.30 3.38 11.27
CA ILE A 91 15.24 2.25 11.26
C ILE A 91 16.43 2.57 10.35
N LYS A 92 16.20 3.19 9.19
CA LYS A 92 17.24 3.64 8.26
C LYS A 92 18.18 4.67 8.89
N ASN A 93 17.63 5.62 9.64
CA ASN A 93 18.42 6.59 10.39
C ASN A 93 19.27 5.93 11.48
N ARG A 94 18.71 4.93 12.19
CA ARG A 94 19.43 4.15 13.20
C ARG A 94 20.54 3.29 12.59
N ILE A 95 20.31 2.67 11.42
CA ILE A 95 21.36 1.97 10.66
C ILE A 95 22.51 2.94 10.32
N ALA A 96 22.20 4.14 9.82
CA ALA A 96 23.22 5.14 9.49
C ALA A 96 24.01 5.60 10.73
N LYS A 97 23.33 5.82 11.86
CA LYS A 97 23.96 6.14 13.15
C LYS A 97 24.88 5.00 13.61
N ARG A 98 24.41 3.75 13.58
CA ARG A 98 25.24 2.57 13.90
C ARG A 98 26.50 2.51 13.06
N SER A 99 26.40 2.71 11.74
CA SER A 99 27.55 2.74 10.85
C SER A 99 28.56 3.83 11.21
N ARG A 100 28.10 5.02 11.60
CA ARG A 100 28.98 6.10 12.07
C ARG A 100 29.64 5.74 13.41
N LYS A 101 28.89 5.15 14.33
CA LYS A 101 29.39 4.73 15.64
C LYS A 101 30.37 3.58 15.60
N LEU A 102 30.27 2.71 14.59
CA LEU A 102 31.28 1.70 14.32
C LEU A 102 32.64 2.34 13.98
N VAL A 103 32.65 3.41 13.18
CA VAL A 103 33.88 4.14 12.85
C VAL A 103 34.48 4.82 14.08
N ASP A 104 33.65 5.47 14.91
CA ASP A 104 34.10 6.08 16.18
C ASP A 104 34.72 5.02 17.11
N TYR A 105 34.08 3.85 17.21
CA TYR A 105 34.55 2.69 17.98
C TYR A 105 35.90 2.15 17.46
N ASP A 106 36.01 1.89 16.15
CA ASP A 106 37.25 1.39 15.55
C ASP A 106 38.40 2.39 15.72
N SER A 107 38.12 3.69 15.58
CA SER A 107 39.10 4.74 15.81
C SER A 107 39.61 4.76 17.24
N ALA A 108 38.71 4.69 18.23
CA ALA A 108 39.09 4.66 19.65
C ALA A 108 39.86 3.38 20.00
N ARG A 109 39.46 2.23 19.44
CA ARG A 109 40.15 0.94 19.61
C ARG A 109 41.59 1.01 19.09
N HIS A 110 41.78 1.49 17.87
CA HIS A 110 43.11 1.62 17.28
C HIS A 110 43.98 2.65 18.03
N HIS A 111 43.38 3.74 18.52
CA HIS A 111 44.10 4.71 19.35
C HIS A 111 44.64 4.06 20.64
N LEU A 112 43.80 3.28 21.33
CA LEU A 112 44.17 2.54 22.52
C LEU A 112 45.25 1.49 22.24
N GLU A 113 45.09 0.67 21.20
CA GLU A 113 46.07 -0.34 20.77
C GLU A 113 47.45 0.29 20.46
N ALA A 114 47.46 1.46 19.81
CA ALA A 114 48.70 2.18 19.51
C ALA A 114 49.41 2.71 20.77
N LEU A 115 48.66 3.20 21.76
CA LEU A 115 49.24 3.65 23.03
C LEU A 115 49.76 2.49 23.87
N GLN A 116 49.05 1.36 23.89
CA GLN A 116 49.45 0.17 24.65
C GLN A 116 50.68 -0.55 24.05
N SER A 117 50.85 -0.48 22.73
CA SER A 117 52.01 -1.05 22.01
C SER A 117 53.25 -0.14 21.99
N SER A 118 53.15 1.08 22.52
CA SER A 118 54.27 2.01 22.62
C SER A 118 55.37 1.51 23.57
N LYS A 119 56.64 1.66 23.18
CA LYS A 119 57.80 1.36 24.02
C LYS A 119 57.90 2.26 25.25
N ARG A 120 57.36 3.49 25.18
CA ARG A 120 57.20 4.39 26.33
C ARG A 120 55.74 4.34 26.76
N LYS A 121 55.47 3.75 27.93
CA LYS A 121 54.13 3.71 28.51
C LYS A 121 53.85 5.00 29.26
N ASP A 122 52.75 5.64 28.88
CA ASP A 122 52.18 6.79 29.58
C ASP A 122 50.83 6.35 30.12
N GLU A 123 50.83 5.91 31.39
CA GLU A 123 49.65 5.35 32.05
C GLU A 123 48.48 6.35 32.10
N GLY A 124 48.77 7.65 32.23
CA GLY A 124 47.73 8.69 32.23
C GLY A 124 47.05 8.85 30.87
N ARG A 125 47.81 8.74 29.76
CA ARG A 125 47.25 8.76 28.41
C ARG A 125 46.51 7.47 28.07
N ILE A 126 47.02 6.33 28.51
CA ILE A 126 46.38 5.02 28.30
C ILE A 126 45.02 4.99 29.00
N SER A 127 44.96 5.42 30.27
CA SER A 127 43.71 5.46 31.04
C SER A 127 42.63 6.34 30.38
N LYS A 128 42.99 7.50 29.82
CA LYS A 128 42.05 8.34 29.07
C LYS A 128 41.56 7.68 27.78
N ALA A 129 42.45 7.03 27.04
CA ALA A 129 42.07 6.31 25.83
C ALA A 129 41.18 5.09 26.12
N GLU A 130 41.35 4.44 27.27
CA GLU A 130 40.44 3.40 27.77
C GLU A 130 39.04 3.95 28.03
N GLU A 131 38.91 5.10 28.71
CA GLU A 131 37.60 5.73 28.94
C GLU A 131 36.90 6.10 27.62
N GLU A 132 37.64 6.67 26.66
CA GLU A 132 37.11 7.01 25.33
C GLU A 132 36.68 5.77 24.55
N PHE A 133 37.49 4.71 24.58
CA PHE A 133 37.15 3.41 23.99
C PHE A 133 35.88 2.82 24.59
N GLN A 134 35.79 2.75 25.92
CA GLN A 134 34.61 2.21 26.62
C GLN A 134 33.34 3.00 26.28
N LYS A 135 33.45 4.33 26.20
CA LYS A 135 32.34 5.19 25.80
C LYS A 135 31.91 4.93 24.35
N ALA A 136 32.86 4.86 23.41
CA ALA A 136 32.55 4.58 22.01
C ALA A 136 31.95 3.17 21.82
N GLN A 137 32.50 2.17 22.51
CA GLN A 137 32.00 0.80 22.53
C GLN A 137 30.55 0.75 23.00
N LYS A 138 30.24 1.35 24.15
CA LYS A 138 28.87 1.37 24.69
C LYS A 138 27.88 1.95 23.70
N VAL A 139 28.16 3.15 23.15
CA VAL A 139 27.25 3.81 22.20
C VAL A 139 27.06 2.98 20.92
N PHE A 140 28.13 2.36 20.41
CA PHE A 140 28.02 1.48 19.25
C PHE A 140 27.17 0.24 19.55
N GLU A 141 27.44 -0.43 20.67
CA GLU A 141 26.74 -1.67 21.05
C GLU A 141 25.26 -1.45 21.31
N ASP A 142 24.87 -0.32 21.92
CA ASP A 142 23.46 0.06 22.12
C ASP A 142 22.70 0.04 20.77
N PHE A 143 23.24 0.69 19.73
CA PHE A 143 22.63 0.63 18.39
C PHE A 143 22.74 -0.75 17.73
N ASN A 144 23.84 -1.46 17.98
CA ASN A 144 24.12 -2.74 17.34
C ASN A 144 23.15 -3.82 17.80
N ILE A 145 22.95 -3.94 19.11
CA ILE A 145 22.07 -4.94 19.73
C ILE A 145 20.62 -4.71 19.27
N ASP A 146 20.12 -3.48 19.39
CA ASP A 146 18.75 -3.13 18.98
C ASP A 146 18.49 -3.50 17.51
N LEU A 147 19.41 -3.15 16.61
CA LEU A 147 19.26 -3.41 15.18
C LEU A 147 19.45 -4.89 14.83
N GLN A 148 20.22 -5.65 15.61
CA GLN A 148 20.35 -7.10 15.44
C GLN A 148 19.06 -7.83 15.78
N GLU A 149 18.27 -7.33 16.73
CA GLU A 149 16.95 -7.87 17.05
C GLU A 149 15.87 -7.40 16.07
N GLU A 150 15.85 -6.10 15.78
CA GLU A 150 14.75 -5.49 15.04
C GLU A 150 14.74 -5.83 13.55
N LEU A 151 15.91 -5.88 12.89
CA LEU A 151 15.96 -6.12 11.45
C LEU A 151 15.45 -7.52 11.05
N PRO A 152 15.84 -8.62 11.72
CA PRO A 152 15.28 -9.94 11.45
C PRO A 152 13.78 -10.04 11.79
N SER A 153 13.35 -9.37 12.87
CA SER A 153 11.94 -9.29 13.25
C SER A 153 11.11 -8.58 12.17
N LEU A 154 11.56 -7.41 11.71
CA LEU A 154 10.91 -6.68 10.61
C LEU A 154 10.88 -7.51 9.33
N TRP A 155 11.99 -8.15 8.98
CA TRP A 155 12.05 -9.05 7.82
C TRP A 155 10.99 -10.13 7.93
N SER A 156 10.89 -10.83 9.05
CA SER A 156 9.94 -11.92 9.26
C SER A 156 8.48 -11.48 9.15
N ARG A 157 8.14 -10.29 9.66
CA ARG A 157 6.79 -9.71 9.61
C ARG A 157 6.27 -9.45 8.18
N ARG A 158 7.14 -9.38 7.17
CA ARG A 158 6.74 -9.09 5.77
C ARG A 158 5.71 -10.06 5.21
N VAL A 159 5.76 -11.33 5.61
CA VAL A 159 4.85 -12.37 5.11
C VAL A 159 3.43 -12.09 5.59
N GLY A 160 3.26 -11.84 6.89
CA GLY A 160 1.97 -11.49 7.47
C GLY A 160 1.42 -10.18 6.89
N PHE A 161 2.30 -9.20 6.66
CA PHE A 161 1.96 -7.95 6.01
C PHE A 161 1.36 -8.18 4.60
N TYR A 162 2.04 -8.91 3.72
CA TYR A 162 1.55 -9.18 2.37
C TYR A 162 0.25 -10.00 2.39
N VAL A 163 0.19 -11.05 3.23
CA VAL A 163 -1.01 -11.89 3.36
C VAL A 163 -2.22 -11.07 3.77
N ASN A 164 -2.10 -10.23 4.80
CA ASN A 164 -3.22 -9.42 5.28
C ASN A 164 -3.66 -8.38 4.26
N THR A 165 -2.70 -7.73 3.59
CA THR A 165 -3.00 -6.74 2.54
C THR A 165 -3.82 -7.37 1.42
N PHE A 166 -3.36 -8.48 0.84
CA PHE A 166 -4.08 -9.09 -0.28
C PHE A 166 -5.35 -9.83 0.12
N LYS A 167 -5.45 -10.35 1.36
CA LYS A 167 -6.73 -10.85 1.90
C LYS A 167 -7.77 -9.74 1.98
N ASN A 168 -7.38 -8.56 2.46
CA ASN A 168 -8.29 -7.41 2.52
C ASN A 168 -8.75 -7.00 1.12
N ILE A 169 -7.81 -6.74 0.20
CA ILE A 169 -8.10 -6.36 -1.20
C ILE A 169 -9.05 -7.36 -1.86
N SER A 170 -8.68 -8.64 -1.89
CA SER A 170 -9.47 -9.67 -2.57
C SER A 170 -10.86 -9.87 -1.94
N SER A 171 -10.99 -9.73 -0.62
CA SER A 171 -12.29 -9.83 0.05
C SER A 171 -13.22 -8.67 -0.31
N LEU A 172 -12.67 -7.46 -0.41
CA LEU A 172 -13.42 -6.26 -0.81
C LEU A 172 -13.82 -6.33 -2.28
N GLU A 173 -12.90 -6.73 -3.16
CA GLU A 173 -13.18 -6.96 -4.59
C GLU A 173 -14.29 -7.99 -4.78
N ALA A 174 -14.19 -9.15 -4.12
CA ALA A 174 -15.19 -10.20 -4.24
C ALA A 174 -16.58 -9.72 -3.79
N LYS A 175 -16.65 -8.96 -2.70
CA LYS A 175 -17.91 -8.37 -2.22
C LYS A 175 -18.45 -7.34 -3.23
N PHE A 176 -17.61 -6.42 -3.67
CA PHE A 176 -17.97 -5.39 -4.63
C PHE A 176 -18.52 -5.99 -5.93
N HIS A 177 -17.79 -6.95 -6.52
CA HIS A 177 -18.20 -7.60 -7.76
C HIS A 177 -19.51 -8.37 -7.61
N LYS A 178 -19.75 -9.01 -6.46
CA LYS A 178 -21.02 -9.67 -6.19
C LYS A 178 -22.18 -8.68 -6.15
N GLU A 179 -22.01 -7.53 -5.48
CA GLU A 179 -23.08 -6.55 -5.30
C GLU A 179 -23.37 -5.78 -6.59
N ILE A 180 -22.33 -5.36 -7.33
CA ILE A 180 -22.52 -4.64 -8.59
C ILE A 180 -23.14 -5.52 -9.68
N ALA A 181 -22.86 -6.83 -9.69
CA ALA A 181 -23.49 -7.76 -10.61
C ALA A 181 -25.03 -7.76 -10.48
N LEU A 182 -25.56 -7.60 -9.27
CA LEU A 182 -27.01 -7.52 -9.04
C LEU A 182 -27.61 -6.27 -9.68
N LEU A 183 -26.89 -5.14 -9.64
CA LEU A 183 -27.32 -3.89 -10.28
C LEU A 183 -27.26 -3.99 -11.81
N CYS A 184 -26.23 -4.64 -12.35
CA CYS A 184 -26.13 -4.92 -13.79
C CYS A 184 -27.31 -5.80 -14.26
N HIS A 185 -27.66 -6.85 -13.51
CA HIS A 185 -28.83 -7.68 -13.82
C HIS A 185 -30.14 -6.89 -13.74
N LYS A 186 -30.31 -6.04 -12.71
CA LYS A 186 -31.48 -5.17 -12.60
C LYS A 186 -31.59 -4.22 -13.80
N LEU A 187 -30.49 -3.62 -14.24
CA LEU A 187 -30.50 -2.75 -15.42
C LEU A 187 -30.90 -3.52 -16.69
N TYR A 188 -30.36 -4.74 -16.86
CA TYR A 188 -30.74 -5.62 -17.97
C TYR A 188 -32.25 -5.90 -17.97
N GLU A 189 -32.84 -6.27 -16.83
CA GLU A 189 -34.29 -6.50 -16.72
C GLU A 189 -35.11 -5.25 -17.07
N VAL A 190 -34.65 -4.06 -16.66
CA VAL A 190 -35.32 -2.79 -17.00
C VAL A 190 -35.27 -2.56 -18.52
N MET A 191 -34.11 -2.76 -19.15
CA MET A 191 -33.98 -2.62 -20.61
C MET A 191 -34.84 -3.64 -21.36
N SER A 192 -34.92 -4.89 -20.90
CA SER A 192 -35.78 -5.91 -21.50
C SER A 192 -37.25 -5.50 -21.49
N LYS A 193 -37.75 -5.02 -20.35
CA LYS A 193 -39.14 -4.57 -20.21
C LYS A 193 -39.46 -3.31 -21.02
N LEU A 194 -38.51 -2.38 -21.13
CA LEU A 194 -38.64 -1.25 -22.05
C LEU A 194 -38.72 -1.73 -23.51
N GLY A 195 -37.89 -2.73 -23.88
CA GLY A 195 -37.95 -3.36 -25.20
C GLY A 195 -39.30 -4.03 -25.47
N GLU A 196 -39.88 -4.72 -24.48
CA GLU A 196 -41.23 -5.31 -24.57
C GLU A 196 -42.33 -4.25 -24.71
N GLN A 197 -42.23 -3.12 -24.00
CA GLN A 197 -43.16 -1.98 -24.14
C GLN A 197 -43.18 -1.43 -25.57
N HIS A 198 -42.07 -1.55 -26.30
CA HIS A 198 -41.89 -1.06 -27.66
C HIS A 198 -41.55 -2.17 -28.66
N ALA A 199 -42.11 -3.37 -28.48
CA ALA A 199 -41.81 -4.53 -29.32
C ALA A 199 -42.13 -4.29 -30.81
N ASP A 200 -43.07 -3.39 -31.10
CA ASP A 200 -43.44 -2.93 -32.45
C ASP A 200 -42.38 -2.02 -33.10
N LYS A 201 -41.45 -1.46 -32.32
CA LYS A 201 -40.39 -0.54 -32.73
C LYS A 201 -39.00 -1.16 -32.66
N ALA A 202 -38.92 -2.49 -32.67
CA ALA A 202 -37.65 -3.22 -32.59
C ALA A 202 -36.66 -2.72 -33.65
N PHE A 203 -35.48 -2.29 -33.19
CA PHE A 203 -34.44 -1.75 -34.05
C PHE A 203 -33.79 -2.87 -34.87
N THR A 204 -33.96 -2.84 -36.19
CA THR A 204 -33.24 -3.70 -37.13
C THR A 204 -32.10 -2.91 -37.78
N ILE A 205 -30.86 -3.33 -37.54
CA ILE A 205 -29.72 -2.83 -38.34
C ILE A 205 -29.80 -3.48 -39.72
N LEU A 206 -30.09 -2.67 -40.74
CA LEU A 206 -29.97 -3.12 -42.13
C LEU A 206 -28.51 -3.53 -42.40
N GLY A 207 -28.27 -4.84 -42.55
CA GLY A 207 -26.97 -5.40 -42.96
C GLY A 207 -26.14 -6.10 -41.87
N ALA A 208 -26.61 -6.21 -40.62
CA ALA A 208 -25.99 -7.11 -39.66
C ALA A 208 -26.42 -8.57 -39.93
N PRO A 209 -25.49 -9.55 -40.02
CA PRO A 209 -25.87 -10.97 -40.16
C PRO A 209 -26.73 -11.40 -38.98
N ARG A 210 -27.79 -12.16 -39.27
CA ARG A 210 -28.60 -12.84 -38.25
C ARG A 210 -27.80 -13.87 -37.48
#